data_AF-A0A5E4N0X6-F1
#
_entry.id   AF-A0A5E4N0X6-F1
#
_cell.length_a   1.000
_cell.length_b   1.000
_cell.length_c   1.000
_cell.angle_alpha   90.00
_cell.angle_beta   90.00
_cell.angle_gamma   90.00
#
_symmetry.space_group_name_H-M   'P 1'
#
loop_
_entity.id
_entity.type
_entity.pdbx_description
1 polymer ?
#
loop_
_entity_poly.entity_id
_entity_poly.type
_entity_poly.pdbx_seq_one_letter_code
_entity_poly.pdbx_strand_id
1 'polypeptide(L)'
;MSITSVKRKRKRKNKLVGQPSSNVPAIKHKRSDELPSFPKGDKLNPEDYIRLKQYLKEKKNLLKTFPRILLNARGQLSQVNDCGYSENPLSPSDLNELILYSIYGPGKYIPRWSSLEMQCNLNQTCVLIIDGCAVKTVDDFLNFKSSLPMFSKYKFLPPIEIELPPSWCADYDEPTIADSKTSNADKLFSGSTFNQNGNVDVKEVCSRTRLLLSLHQMMIHCYPLPTNKRQSKMDYNSFRFTKNHYLPVTDKSPMFAVDCEMCYTSIGRNELTRVSIINEQLNVVYESFVKPSNKIINYLTQYSGITALKLKDITTTLEDVQEDIIKILPPDAILVGQSLNCDLDALKLFHPYVIDTSIIFNLNGNKGSKSKLKLLAKAFLDMNIQCGNLGHDSVEDSRATMLLVQLKLCKSLTYGDAYLVGQQRLAQFVNSKTKINVKHIETFKKFLALLKSVSESSAKSKIHLKRNLVAAYENLWSTAKLEVEEHTTNKAVLEAVCKSMEDTTNRFCMAHMQLKNKNNLGLVNRWCEKYWAAMSSFALCAVLFTGCGVEGKNSVCLLNVKQPPLNHLQDYSLKV
;
A
#
# COMPACT_ATOMS: atom_id res chain seq x y z
N MET A 1 -39.44 33.15 35.79
CA MET A 1 -38.41 32.60 34.87
C MET A 1 -37.43 31.74 35.66
N SER A 2 -36.54 31.01 34.96
CA SER A 2 -35.46 30.15 35.48
C SER A 2 -35.84 28.69 35.77
N ILE A 3 -35.53 27.83 34.78
CA ILE A 3 -35.60 26.36 34.84
C ILE A 3 -34.18 25.83 35.03
N THR A 4 -33.92 25.03 36.06
CA THR A 4 -32.62 24.37 36.29
C THR A 4 -32.64 22.91 35.81
N SER A 5 -31.66 22.54 34.98
CA SER A 5 -31.65 21.25 34.28
C SER A 5 -30.96 20.11 35.07
N VAL A 6 -31.61 18.95 35.14
CA VAL A 6 -31.06 17.74 35.80
C VAL A 6 -30.48 16.76 34.77
N LYS A 7 -29.17 16.49 34.82
CA LYS A 7 -28.52 15.44 34.01
C LYS A 7 -28.40 14.12 34.79
N ARG A 8 -29.21 13.12 34.43
CA ARG A 8 -29.11 11.73 34.96
C ARG A 8 -28.05 10.91 34.21
N LYS A 9 -27.09 10.30 34.91
CA LYS A 9 -26.21 9.25 34.37
C LYS A 9 -26.92 7.88 34.40
N ARG A 10 -27.03 7.18 33.26
CA ARG A 10 -27.50 5.79 33.19
C ARG A 10 -26.31 4.81 33.17
N LYS A 11 -26.19 3.94 34.17
CA LYS A 11 -25.37 2.72 34.12
C LYS A 11 -26.22 1.59 33.51
N ARG A 12 -25.71 0.85 32.52
CA ARG A 12 -26.32 -0.41 32.04
C ARG A 12 -25.68 -1.60 32.77
N LYS A 13 -26.52 -2.47 33.36
CA LYS A 13 -26.16 -3.82 33.78
C LYS A 13 -26.51 -4.78 32.63
N ASN A 14 -25.64 -5.74 32.33
CA ASN A 14 -26.02 -6.91 31.52
C ASN A 14 -26.39 -8.07 32.45
N LYS A 15 -27.42 -8.85 32.08
CA LYS A 15 -27.88 -10.06 32.77
C LYS A 15 -28.10 -11.16 31.71
N LEU A 16 -27.87 -12.42 32.07
CA LEU A 16 -27.81 -13.56 31.15
C LEU A 16 -29.16 -14.11 30.69
N VAL A 17 -29.16 -14.68 29.48
CA VAL A 17 -29.89 -15.86 28.97
C VAL A 17 -28.96 -16.50 27.92
N GLY A 18 -28.80 -17.83 27.75
CA GLY A 18 -29.36 -19.01 28.42
C GLY A 18 -28.47 -20.24 28.17
N GLN A 19 -29.06 -21.45 28.01
CA GLN A 19 -28.37 -22.69 27.59
C GLN A 19 -29.05 -23.31 26.36
N PRO A 20 -28.35 -24.23 25.66
CA PRO A 20 -28.95 -25.54 25.39
C PRO A 20 -28.05 -26.71 25.82
N SER A 21 -28.66 -27.86 26.11
CA SER A 21 -28.01 -29.11 26.50
C SER A 21 -28.06 -30.16 25.38
N SER A 22 -27.01 -30.99 25.27
CA SER A 22 -27.09 -32.39 24.82
C SER A 22 -25.74 -33.10 24.99
N ASN A 23 -25.79 -34.44 25.12
CA ASN A 23 -24.70 -35.27 25.66
C ASN A 23 -23.80 -35.89 24.59
N VAL A 24 -22.48 -35.91 24.82
CA VAL A 24 -21.56 -36.97 24.39
C VAL A 24 -20.49 -37.13 25.50
N PRO A 25 -20.16 -38.35 25.99
CA PRO A 25 -19.29 -38.51 27.17
C PRO A 25 -17.81 -38.33 26.86
N ALA A 26 -17.09 -37.60 27.72
CA ALA A 26 -15.66 -37.38 27.60
C ALA A 26 -14.84 -38.51 28.27
N ILE A 27 -13.98 -39.16 27.49
CA ILE A 27 -13.02 -40.17 27.97
C ILE A 27 -11.91 -39.47 28.77
N LYS A 28 -11.66 -39.93 30.01
CA LYS A 28 -10.60 -39.40 30.87
C LYS A 28 -9.26 -40.04 30.52
N HIS A 29 -8.26 -39.22 30.15
CA HIS A 29 -6.85 -39.56 30.35
C HIS A 29 -6.22 -38.60 31.37
N LYS A 30 -5.43 -39.18 32.29
CA LYS A 30 -4.79 -38.46 33.40
C LYS A 30 -3.78 -37.44 32.87
N ARG A 31 -3.79 -36.23 33.44
CA ARG A 31 -2.57 -35.39 33.43
C ARG A 31 -1.56 -36.03 34.37
N SER A 32 -0.34 -36.24 33.89
CA SER A 32 0.84 -36.42 34.72
C SER A 32 1.21 -35.06 35.32
N ASP A 33 1.36 -35.00 36.64
CA ASP A 33 1.93 -33.87 37.34
C ASP A 33 3.44 -33.81 37.08
N GLU A 34 3.95 -32.71 36.53
CA GLU A 34 5.32 -32.21 36.75
C GLU A 34 5.44 -30.80 36.15
N LEU A 35 5.12 -29.78 36.97
CA LEU A 35 5.54 -28.40 36.74
C LEU A 35 6.87 -28.22 37.49
N PRO A 36 7.92 -27.64 36.88
CA PRO A 36 9.18 -27.40 37.58
C PRO A 36 8.93 -26.47 38.77
N SER A 37 9.46 -26.86 39.93
CA SER A 37 9.29 -26.14 41.18
C SER A 37 10.04 -24.80 41.14
N PHE A 38 9.29 -23.71 40.92
CA PHE A 38 9.82 -22.39 41.25
C PHE A 38 10.15 -22.34 42.74
N PRO A 39 11.36 -21.89 43.14
CA PRO A 39 11.63 -21.65 44.55
C PRO A 39 10.60 -20.64 45.07
N LYS A 40 9.98 -20.97 46.21
CA LYS A 40 9.08 -20.05 46.91
C LYS A 40 9.93 -18.92 47.46
N GLY A 41 10.17 -17.89 46.65
CA GLY A 41 10.76 -16.64 47.10
C GLY A 41 9.94 -16.10 48.27
N ASP A 42 10.64 -15.56 49.27
CA ASP A 42 10.03 -15.11 50.52
C ASP A 42 8.86 -14.16 50.25
N LYS A 43 7.80 -14.30 51.06
CA LYS A 43 6.68 -13.36 51.00
C LYS A 43 7.21 -11.98 51.40
N LEU A 44 7.37 -11.11 50.40
CA LEU A 44 7.67 -9.68 50.58
C LEU A 44 6.91 -9.13 51.78
N ASN A 45 7.62 -8.48 52.70
CA ASN A 45 7.04 -7.78 53.84
C ASN A 45 5.94 -6.84 53.30
N PRO A 46 4.76 -6.72 53.95
CA PRO A 46 3.75 -5.72 53.60
C PRO A 46 4.31 -4.32 53.29
N GLU A 47 5.35 -3.88 53.98
CA GLU A 47 6.06 -2.61 53.72
C GLU A 47 6.80 -2.62 52.37
N ASP A 48 7.56 -3.67 52.06
CA ASP A 48 8.24 -3.84 50.77
C ASP A 48 7.24 -3.89 49.60
N TYR A 49 6.09 -4.54 49.80
CA TYR A 49 5.04 -4.59 48.80
C TYR A 49 4.43 -3.19 48.53
N ILE A 50 4.22 -2.39 49.57
CA ILE A 50 3.75 -0.99 49.45
C ILE A 50 4.82 -0.15 48.73
N ARG A 51 6.09 -0.27 49.13
CA ARG A 51 7.23 0.42 48.51
C ARG A 51 7.38 0.05 47.03
N LEU A 52 7.30 -1.23 46.68
CA LEU A 52 7.35 -1.73 45.29
C LEU A 52 6.15 -1.24 44.46
N LYS A 53 4.95 -1.20 45.04
CA LYS A 53 3.74 -0.68 44.38
C LYS A 53 3.84 0.82 44.10
N GLN A 54 4.41 1.60 45.04
CA GLN A 54 4.68 3.01 44.84
C GLN A 54 5.77 3.23 43.77
N TYR A 55 6.88 2.50 43.86
CA TYR A 55 7.94 2.49 42.84
C TYR A 55 7.41 2.20 41.43
N LEU A 56 6.56 1.18 41.26
CA LEU A 56 5.94 0.85 39.97
C LEU A 56 5.00 1.96 39.48
N LYS A 57 4.30 2.68 40.37
CA LYS A 57 3.45 3.83 40.03
C LYS A 57 4.29 5.02 39.56
N GLU A 58 5.38 5.32 40.26
CA GLU A 58 6.33 6.39 39.92
C GLU A 58 7.04 6.09 38.60
N LYS A 59 7.60 4.87 38.44
CA LYS A 59 8.19 4.37 37.19
C LYS A 59 7.20 4.41 36.03
N LYS A 60 5.93 4.03 36.23
CA LYS A 60 4.88 4.12 35.20
C LYS A 60 4.52 5.57 34.86
N ASN A 61 4.63 6.51 35.81
CA ASN A 61 4.39 7.92 35.53
C ASN A 61 5.57 8.56 34.79
N LEU A 62 6.81 8.26 35.18
CA LEU A 62 8.01 8.69 34.45
C LEU A 62 8.01 8.14 33.01
N LEU A 63 7.70 6.85 32.84
CA LEU A 63 7.64 6.24 31.51
C LEU A 63 6.56 6.82 30.58
N LYS A 64 5.59 7.59 31.09
CA LYS A 64 4.62 8.33 30.25
C LYS A 64 5.20 9.62 29.68
N THR A 65 6.19 10.24 30.33
CA THR A 65 6.81 11.47 29.81
C THR A 65 7.85 11.19 28.73
N PHE A 66 8.27 9.93 28.60
CA PHE A 66 9.28 9.50 27.64
C PHE A 66 8.71 9.53 26.21
N PRO A 67 9.38 10.20 25.25
CA PRO A 67 8.93 10.24 23.85
C PRO A 67 8.99 8.87 23.19
N ARG A 68 7.96 8.57 22.39
CA ARG A 68 7.75 7.26 21.75
C ARG A 68 7.17 7.43 20.36
N ILE A 69 7.71 6.70 19.40
CA ILE A 69 7.09 6.53 18.09
C ILE A 69 6.18 5.30 18.10
N LEU A 70 4.95 5.47 17.61
CA LEU A 70 3.92 4.44 17.47
C LEU A 70 3.41 4.47 16.03
N LEU A 71 3.23 3.30 15.41
CA LEU A 71 2.68 3.19 14.07
C LEU A 71 1.15 3.11 14.14
N ASN A 72 0.46 3.82 13.25
CA ASN A 72 -0.97 3.58 13.01
C ASN A 72 -1.14 2.51 11.92
N ALA A 73 -2.38 2.23 11.50
CA ALA A 73 -2.64 1.22 10.47
C ALA A 73 -1.82 1.42 9.17
N ARG A 74 -1.64 2.67 8.69
CA ARG A 74 -0.80 2.94 7.50
C ARG A 74 0.67 2.66 7.78
N GLY A 75 1.19 3.07 8.94
CA GLY A 75 2.55 2.76 9.36
C GLY A 75 2.81 1.25 9.54
N GLN A 76 1.82 0.50 10.02
CA GLN A 76 1.88 -0.95 10.17
C GLN A 76 1.89 -1.66 8.80
N LEU A 77 1.07 -1.21 7.85
CA LEU A 77 1.05 -1.74 6.48
C LEU A 77 2.34 -1.43 5.69
N SER A 78 3.08 -0.39 6.07
CA SER A 78 4.40 -0.09 5.53
C SER A 78 5.55 -0.91 6.15
N GLN A 79 5.27 -1.80 7.10
CA GLN A 79 6.30 -2.67 7.67
C GLN A 79 6.65 -3.81 6.72
N VAL A 80 7.94 -4.06 6.56
CA VAL A 80 8.46 -5.15 5.73
C VAL A 80 8.18 -6.49 6.42
N ASN A 81 7.46 -7.38 5.73
CA ASN A 81 7.16 -8.73 6.18
C ASN A 81 8.36 -9.68 6.00
N ASP A 82 8.23 -10.94 6.42
CA ASP A 82 9.31 -11.93 6.29
C ASP A 82 9.63 -12.31 4.82
N CYS A 83 8.81 -11.90 3.86
CA CYS A 83 9.07 -12.02 2.42
C CYS A 83 9.81 -10.80 1.81
N GLY A 84 10.19 -9.81 2.62
CA GLY A 84 11.04 -8.69 2.18
C GLY A 84 10.32 -7.51 1.52
N TYR A 85 8.99 -7.43 1.60
CA TYR A 85 8.18 -6.31 1.08
C TYR A 85 7.11 -5.85 2.08
N SER A 86 6.55 -4.65 1.90
CA SER A 86 5.39 -4.15 2.65
C SER A 86 4.11 -4.13 1.81
N GLU A 87 2.95 -3.97 2.45
CA GLU A 87 1.65 -3.87 1.75
C GLU A 87 1.39 -2.45 1.22
N ASN A 88 2.00 -1.43 1.81
CA ASN A 88 1.80 -0.03 1.47
C ASN A 88 3.04 0.80 1.84
N PRO A 89 4.10 0.84 1.00
CA PRO A 89 5.32 1.57 1.31
C PRO A 89 5.06 3.07 1.49
N LEU A 90 5.87 3.70 2.34
CA LEU A 90 5.76 5.14 2.58
C LEU A 90 6.43 5.93 1.46
N SER A 91 5.92 7.12 1.17
CA SER A 91 6.63 8.06 0.29
C SER A 91 7.78 8.75 1.04
N PRO A 92 8.78 9.32 0.35
CA PRO A 92 9.79 10.16 1.00
C PRO A 92 9.19 11.33 1.77
N SER A 93 8.05 11.86 1.32
CA SER A 93 7.31 12.93 1.99
C SER A 93 6.74 12.49 3.34
N ASP A 94 6.30 11.23 3.47
CA ASP A 94 5.77 10.69 4.72
C ASP A 94 6.85 10.61 5.81
N LEU A 95 8.05 10.12 5.47
CA LEU A 95 9.20 10.12 6.38
C LEU A 95 9.61 11.56 6.76
N ASN A 96 9.51 12.48 5.81
CA ASN A 96 9.86 13.88 6.00
C ASN A 96 8.89 14.62 6.95
N GLU A 97 7.58 14.35 6.87
CA GLU A 97 6.58 14.86 7.82
C GLU A 97 6.91 14.47 9.27
N LEU A 98 7.42 13.24 9.49
CA LEU A 98 7.85 12.78 10.81
C LEU A 98 9.11 13.52 11.30
N ILE A 99 10.14 13.65 10.45
CA ILE A 99 11.39 14.35 10.78
C ILE A 99 11.12 15.82 11.13
N LEU A 100 10.19 16.48 10.43
CA LEU A 100 9.80 17.83 10.81
C LEU A 100 8.97 17.89 12.07
N TYR A 101 8.01 16.98 12.24
CA TYR A 101 7.22 16.93 13.47
C TYR A 101 8.12 16.69 14.70
N SER A 102 9.18 15.91 14.59
CA SER A 102 10.12 15.72 15.70
C SER A 102 10.94 16.98 16.04
N ILE A 103 11.19 17.87 15.08
CA ILE A 103 11.91 19.14 15.28
C ILE A 103 10.98 20.26 15.76
N TYR A 104 9.85 20.50 15.09
CA TYR A 104 8.95 21.63 15.37
C TYR A 104 7.79 21.31 16.30
N GLY A 105 7.41 20.04 16.41
CA GLY A 105 6.22 19.62 17.14
C GLY A 105 4.90 19.90 16.42
N PRO A 106 3.78 19.93 17.18
CA PRO A 106 2.44 20.03 16.60
C PRO A 106 2.20 21.36 15.89
N GLY A 107 1.75 21.29 14.64
CA GLY A 107 1.49 22.46 13.82
C GLY A 107 1.34 22.08 12.34
N LYS A 108 2.16 22.71 11.49
CA LYS A 108 2.10 22.59 10.01
C LYS A 108 2.35 21.17 9.48
N TYR A 109 3.10 20.36 10.21
CA TYR A 109 3.50 19.01 9.80
C TYR A 109 2.93 18.01 10.82
N ILE A 110 2.16 17.01 10.36
CA ILE A 110 1.57 15.99 11.22
C ILE A 110 1.69 14.65 10.47
N PRO A 111 2.56 13.72 10.91
CA PRO A 111 2.81 12.48 10.19
C PRO A 111 1.55 11.61 10.13
N ARG A 112 1.07 11.32 8.92
CA ARG A 112 -0.22 10.61 8.72
C ARG A 112 -0.19 9.11 9.01
N TRP A 113 0.99 8.54 9.26
CA TRP A 113 1.24 7.10 9.36
C TRP A 113 1.80 6.67 10.73
N SER A 114 2.22 7.62 11.57
CA SER A 114 2.77 7.39 12.90
C SER A 114 2.35 8.48 13.89
N SER A 115 2.24 8.15 15.17
CA SER A 115 2.19 9.12 16.26
C SER A 115 3.54 9.18 16.95
N LEU A 116 4.04 10.39 17.24
CA LEU A 116 5.24 10.60 18.04
C LEU A 116 4.83 11.27 19.36
N GLU A 117 4.55 10.45 20.36
CA GLU A 117 4.10 10.88 21.68
C GLU A 117 5.19 11.65 22.42
N MET A 118 4.79 12.62 23.25
CA MET A 118 5.69 13.48 24.04
C MET A 118 6.83 14.12 23.21
N GLN A 119 6.56 14.47 21.95
CA GLN A 119 7.52 15.09 21.04
C GLN A 119 8.27 16.28 21.65
N CYS A 120 7.62 17.10 22.47
CA CYS A 120 8.23 18.26 23.13
C CYS A 120 9.39 17.89 24.08
N ASN A 121 9.48 16.62 24.51
CA ASN A 121 10.57 16.08 25.31
C ASN A 121 11.70 15.46 24.46
N LEU A 122 11.65 15.59 23.13
CA LEU A 122 12.76 15.20 22.27
C LEU A 122 13.89 16.23 22.33
N ASN A 123 15.09 15.73 22.60
CA ASN A 123 16.30 16.53 22.62
C ASN A 123 16.80 16.79 21.19
N GLN A 124 16.80 15.75 20.35
CA GLN A 124 17.49 15.75 19.06
C GLN A 124 16.79 14.84 18.03
N THR A 125 16.93 15.16 16.75
CA THR A 125 16.54 14.32 15.62
C THR A 125 17.77 13.97 14.79
N CYS A 126 18.05 12.68 14.63
CA CYS A 126 19.23 12.18 13.94
C CYS A 126 18.85 11.32 12.73
N VAL A 127 19.36 11.66 11.56
CA VAL A 127 19.11 10.97 10.28
C VAL A 127 20.42 10.43 9.68
N LEU A 128 20.51 9.12 9.50
CA LEU A 128 21.64 8.45 8.86
C LEU A 128 21.18 7.83 7.53
N ILE A 129 21.71 8.30 6.41
CA ILE A 129 21.46 7.73 5.08
C ILE A 129 22.69 6.92 4.65
N ILE A 130 22.46 5.67 4.27
CA ILE A 130 23.49 4.74 3.78
C ILE A 130 23.07 4.22 2.40
N ASP A 131 23.76 4.67 1.37
CA ASP A 131 23.58 4.20 0.00
C ASP A 131 24.41 2.93 -0.27
N GLY A 132 23.90 2.04 -1.12
CA GLY A 132 24.66 0.88 -1.64
C GLY A 132 24.47 -0.43 -0.85
N CYS A 133 23.44 -0.51 -0.01
CA CYS A 133 22.97 -1.78 0.55
C CYS A 133 21.98 -2.41 -0.44
N ALA A 134 22.37 -3.46 -1.17
CA ALA A 134 21.47 -4.13 -2.12
C ALA A 134 20.76 -5.32 -1.47
N VAL A 135 19.42 -5.33 -1.54
CA VAL A 135 18.55 -6.43 -1.06
C VAL A 135 17.66 -6.86 -2.21
N LYS A 136 18.14 -7.79 -3.05
CA LYS A 136 17.47 -8.19 -4.31
C LYS A 136 16.57 -9.40 -4.14
N THR A 137 16.81 -10.20 -3.11
CA THR A 137 16.14 -11.47 -2.82
C THR A 137 15.61 -11.50 -1.38
N VAL A 138 14.74 -12.46 -1.08
CA VAL A 138 14.27 -12.72 0.30
C VAL A 138 15.45 -13.10 1.20
N ASP A 139 16.41 -13.88 0.68
CA ASP A 139 17.62 -14.25 1.39
C ASP A 139 18.52 -13.05 1.69
N ASP A 140 18.64 -12.07 0.78
CA ASP A 140 19.33 -10.82 1.08
C ASP A 140 18.66 -10.04 2.23
N PHE A 141 17.33 -10.10 2.34
CA PHE A 141 16.59 -9.43 3.42
C PHE A 141 16.75 -10.16 4.76
N LEU A 142 16.76 -11.49 4.75
CA LEU A 142 17.07 -12.30 5.93
C LEU A 142 18.53 -12.10 6.38
N ASN A 143 19.47 -12.00 5.43
CA ASN A 143 20.87 -11.63 5.68
C ASN A 143 20.99 -10.19 6.21
N PHE A 144 20.22 -9.24 5.70
CA PHE A 144 20.13 -7.87 6.23
C PHE A 144 19.63 -7.83 7.68
N LYS A 145 18.52 -8.53 7.97
CA LYS A 145 17.89 -8.62 9.30
C LYS A 145 18.82 -9.28 10.33
N SER A 146 19.58 -10.30 9.93
CA SER A 146 20.53 -11.02 10.81
C SER A 146 21.88 -10.31 10.98
N SER A 147 22.39 -9.65 9.93
CA SER A 147 23.68 -8.94 9.97
C SER A 147 23.66 -7.60 10.74
N LEU A 148 22.48 -7.16 11.18
CA LEU A 148 22.27 -5.89 11.86
C LEU A 148 21.64 -6.08 13.26
N PRO A 149 22.26 -6.89 14.15
CA PRO A 149 21.68 -7.30 15.44
C PRO A 149 21.41 -6.13 16.40
N MET A 150 22.02 -4.97 16.18
CA MET A 150 21.78 -3.79 17.01
C MET A 150 20.30 -3.35 17.01
N PHE A 151 19.56 -3.59 15.93
CA PHE A 151 18.17 -3.14 15.83
C PHE A 151 17.24 -3.95 16.73
N SER A 152 17.48 -5.26 16.84
CA SER A 152 16.85 -6.13 17.84
C SER A 152 17.30 -5.77 19.27
N LYS A 153 18.61 -5.57 19.49
CA LYS A 153 19.22 -5.20 20.78
C LYS A 153 18.63 -3.91 21.36
N TYR A 154 18.42 -2.89 20.54
CA TYR A 154 17.89 -1.59 20.96
C TYR A 154 16.38 -1.42 20.73
N LYS A 155 15.68 -2.47 20.26
CA LYS A 155 14.21 -2.50 20.04
C LYS A 155 13.73 -1.40 19.08
N PHE A 156 14.36 -1.31 17.92
CA PHE A 156 13.85 -0.52 16.81
C PHE A 156 12.48 -1.05 16.36
N LEU A 157 11.68 -0.19 15.73
CA LEU A 157 10.49 -0.65 15.02
C LEU A 157 10.89 -1.67 13.93
N PRO A 158 10.02 -2.65 13.61
CA PRO A 158 10.22 -3.51 12.45
C PRO A 158 10.47 -2.65 11.19
N PRO A 159 11.33 -3.13 10.25
CA PRO A 159 11.75 -2.35 9.11
C PRO A 159 10.58 -1.75 8.33
N ILE A 160 10.69 -0.49 7.90
CA ILE A 160 9.63 0.22 7.16
C ILE A 160 10.11 0.45 5.73
N GLU A 161 9.31 0.05 4.75
CA GLU A 161 9.62 0.27 3.34
C GLU A 161 9.31 1.71 2.93
N ILE A 162 10.26 2.35 2.26
CA ILE A 162 10.11 3.68 1.66
C ILE A 162 10.30 3.55 0.15
N GLU A 163 9.29 3.97 -0.63
CA GLU A 163 9.38 3.98 -2.09
C GLU A 163 10.30 5.14 -2.54
N LEU A 164 11.58 4.84 -2.74
CA LEU A 164 12.55 5.84 -3.21
C LEU A 164 12.57 5.90 -4.75
N PRO A 165 12.69 7.10 -5.34
CA PRO A 165 12.80 7.21 -6.79
C PRO A 165 14.12 6.60 -7.29
N PRO A 166 14.15 5.86 -8.41
CA PRO A 166 15.36 5.24 -8.98
C PRO A 166 16.61 6.13 -9.12
N SER A 167 16.45 7.45 -9.24
CA SER A 167 17.59 8.39 -9.29
C SER A 167 18.28 8.61 -7.95
N TRP A 168 17.64 8.27 -6.83
CA TRP A 168 18.27 8.23 -5.51
C TRP A 168 19.09 6.94 -5.31
N CYS A 169 18.84 5.93 -6.15
CA CYS A 169 19.53 4.63 -6.17
C CYS A 169 20.53 4.51 -7.34
N ALA A 170 20.83 5.59 -8.05
CA ALA A 170 21.82 5.58 -9.12
C ALA A 170 23.21 5.38 -8.52
N ASP A 171 23.97 4.42 -9.04
CA ASP A 171 25.38 4.25 -8.70
C ASP A 171 26.14 5.49 -9.17
N TYR A 172 26.52 6.37 -8.24
CA TYR A 172 27.46 7.47 -8.47
C TYR A 172 28.90 6.91 -8.59
N ASP A 173 29.12 6.06 -9.59
CA ASP A 173 30.45 5.72 -10.06
C ASP A 173 31.05 6.93 -10.78
N GLU A 174 32.35 7.15 -10.65
CA GLU A 174 33.04 8.23 -11.35
C GLU A 174 32.92 8.02 -12.87
N PRO A 175 32.59 9.06 -13.66
CA PRO A 175 32.40 8.92 -15.09
C PRO A 175 33.73 8.60 -15.78
N THR A 176 33.93 7.33 -16.14
CA THR A 176 34.94 6.94 -17.12
C THR A 176 34.54 7.47 -18.50
N ILE A 177 35.47 8.19 -19.14
CA ILE A 177 35.23 8.89 -20.39
C ILE A 177 35.26 7.89 -21.55
N ALA A 178 34.09 7.53 -22.10
CA ALA A 178 33.97 6.95 -23.44
C ALA A 178 32.57 7.14 -24.07
N ASP A 179 32.60 7.43 -25.37
CA ASP A 179 31.57 7.15 -26.39
C ASP A 179 30.18 7.79 -26.32
N SER A 180 30.15 9.03 -26.79
CA SER A 180 29.01 9.60 -27.49
C SER A 180 28.78 8.97 -28.87
N LYS A 181 27.64 8.28 -29.08
CA LYS A 181 26.97 8.23 -30.40
C LYS A 181 25.46 8.41 -30.27
N THR A 182 24.95 9.40 -30.97
CA THR A 182 23.52 9.71 -31.12
C THR A 182 22.88 8.82 -32.17
N SER A 183 21.62 8.42 -31.96
CA SER A 183 20.77 7.86 -33.03
C SER A 183 19.33 8.34 -32.90
N ASN A 184 18.78 8.74 -34.05
CA ASN A 184 17.49 9.41 -34.22
C ASN A 184 16.29 8.56 -33.76
N ALA A 185 15.32 9.19 -33.08
CA ALA A 185 14.02 8.58 -32.75
C ALA A 185 12.83 9.56 -32.81
N ASP A 186 12.87 10.56 -33.69
CA ASP A 186 11.75 11.47 -33.95
C ASP A 186 11.12 11.22 -35.34
N LYS A 187 10.14 10.29 -35.40
CA LYS A 187 9.07 10.17 -36.41
C LYS A 187 8.28 8.86 -36.24
N LEU A 188 7.28 8.80 -35.34
CA LEU A 188 6.18 7.81 -35.46
C LEU A 188 4.93 8.11 -34.59
N PHE A 189 4.30 9.29 -34.73
CA PHE A 189 2.97 9.54 -34.15
C PHE A 189 2.03 10.29 -35.09
N SER A 190 1.51 9.57 -36.08
CA SER A 190 0.36 10.00 -36.90
C SER A 190 -0.38 8.78 -37.46
N GLY A 191 -1.69 8.67 -37.15
CA GLY A 191 -2.63 7.78 -37.85
C GLY A 191 -2.75 6.35 -37.31
N SER A 192 -3.89 6.06 -36.67
CA SER A 192 -4.51 4.73 -36.68
C SER A 192 -6.02 4.86 -36.37
N THR A 193 -6.80 5.27 -37.37
CA THR A 193 -8.27 5.27 -37.27
C THR A 193 -8.75 3.83 -37.35
N PHE A 194 -9.61 3.39 -36.42
CA PHE A 194 -10.26 2.08 -36.53
C PHE A 194 -11.42 2.19 -37.52
N ASN A 195 -11.32 1.48 -38.66
CA ASN A 195 -12.45 1.28 -39.57
C ASN A 195 -13.38 0.19 -39.04
N GLN A 196 -14.69 0.32 -39.27
CA GLN A 196 -15.73 -0.54 -38.68
C GLN A 196 -15.83 -1.97 -39.26
N ASN A 197 -14.91 -2.40 -40.13
CA ASN A 197 -14.89 -3.76 -40.67
C ASN A 197 -13.71 -4.54 -40.10
N GLY A 198 -14.00 -5.73 -39.55
CA GLY A 198 -13.10 -6.51 -38.70
C GLY A 198 -11.87 -7.11 -39.38
N ASN A 199 -11.04 -7.74 -38.55
CA ASN A 199 -9.67 -8.20 -38.82
C ASN A 199 -8.66 -7.08 -39.11
N VAL A 200 -8.11 -6.54 -38.01
CA VAL A 200 -6.73 -6.02 -38.00
C VAL A 200 -5.93 -6.94 -37.08
N ASP A 201 -4.80 -7.45 -37.56
CA ASP A 201 -3.87 -8.27 -36.77
C ASP A 201 -3.06 -7.38 -35.83
N VAL A 202 -3.73 -6.84 -34.80
CA VAL A 202 -3.14 -5.86 -33.88
C VAL A 202 -2.33 -6.60 -32.82
N LYS A 203 -1.03 -6.73 -33.06
CA LYS A 203 -0.07 -7.30 -32.11
C LYS A 203 -0.16 -6.58 -30.77
N GLU A 204 -0.53 -7.30 -29.72
CA GLU A 204 -0.54 -6.79 -28.34
C GLU A 204 0.87 -6.32 -27.93
N VAL A 205 0.95 -5.11 -27.37
CA VAL A 205 2.21 -4.44 -27.03
C VAL A 205 2.51 -4.57 -25.53
N CYS A 206 1.51 -4.93 -24.72
CA CYS A 206 1.69 -5.17 -23.30
C CYS A 206 0.89 -6.37 -22.78
N SER A 207 1.47 -7.06 -21.80
CA SER A 207 0.88 -8.24 -21.14
C SER A 207 -0.51 -7.99 -20.55
N ARG A 208 -1.46 -8.87 -20.88
CA ARG A 208 -2.83 -8.88 -20.31
C ARG A 208 -2.86 -9.27 -18.84
N THR A 209 -1.89 -10.09 -18.40
CA THR A 209 -1.75 -10.44 -16.96
C THR A 209 -1.54 -9.22 -16.07
N ARG A 210 -0.98 -8.13 -16.61
CA ARG A 210 -0.75 -6.87 -15.89
C ARG A 210 -1.99 -5.97 -15.78
N LEU A 211 -3.11 -6.35 -16.39
CA LEU A 211 -4.41 -5.66 -16.25
C LEU A 211 -5.35 -6.37 -15.26
N LEU A 212 -4.97 -7.55 -14.76
CA LEU A 212 -5.76 -8.32 -13.80
C LEU A 212 -5.89 -7.57 -12.47
N LEU A 213 -7.07 -7.64 -11.86
CA LEU A 213 -7.27 -7.18 -10.49
C LEU A 213 -6.51 -8.07 -9.51
N SER A 214 -5.71 -7.45 -8.65
CA SER A 214 -5.18 -8.14 -7.47
C SER A 214 -6.30 -8.49 -6.48
N LEU A 215 -6.09 -9.50 -5.62
CA LEU A 215 -7.01 -9.85 -4.55
C LEU A 215 -7.40 -8.65 -3.67
N HIS A 216 -6.45 -7.74 -3.43
CA HIS A 216 -6.69 -6.49 -2.68
C HIS A 216 -7.62 -5.53 -3.43
N GLN A 217 -7.46 -5.38 -4.75
CA GLN A 217 -8.39 -4.60 -5.58
C GLN A 217 -9.78 -5.24 -5.61
N MET A 218 -9.86 -6.58 -5.73
CA MET A 218 -11.13 -7.31 -5.66
C MET A 218 -11.85 -7.04 -4.33
N MET A 219 -11.13 -7.07 -3.20
CA MET A 219 -11.69 -6.71 -1.88
C MET A 219 -12.16 -5.26 -1.81
N ILE A 220 -11.35 -4.28 -2.25
CA ILE A 220 -11.72 -2.85 -2.24
C ILE A 220 -12.96 -2.57 -3.11
N HIS A 221 -13.05 -3.24 -4.25
CA HIS A 221 -14.16 -3.07 -5.19
C HIS A 221 -15.32 -4.06 -4.95
N CYS A 222 -15.36 -4.69 -3.77
CA CYS A 222 -16.46 -5.54 -3.30
C CYS A 222 -16.83 -6.67 -4.28
N TYR A 223 -15.83 -7.26 -4.95
CA TYR A 223 -16.03 -8.50 -5.71
C TYR A 223 -16.45 -9.64 -4.77
N PRO A 224 -17.29 -10.58 -5.24
CA PRO A 224 -17.60 -11.77 -4.48
C PRO A 224 -16.34 -12.64 -4.32
N LEU A 225 -16.00 -12.95 -3.07
CA LEU A 225 -14.83 -13.75 -2.71
C LEU A 225 -15.23 -14.88 -1.75
N PRO A 226 -14.69 -16.11 -1.93
CA PRO A 226 -14.97 -17.23 -1.05
C PRO A 226 -14.39 -16.95 0.35
N THR A 227 -15.26 -16.65 1.32
CA THR A 227 -14.88 -16.28 2.68
C THR A 227 -15.51 -17.21 3.73
N ASN A 228 -14.76 -17.52 4.78
CA ASN A 228 -15.17 -18.47 5.83
C ASN A 228 -16.28 -17.90 6.75
N LYS A 229 -17.53 -17.92 6.27
CA LYS A 229 -18.85 -17.92 6.97
C LYS A 229 -19.09 -16.99 8.19
N ARG A 230 -18.18 -16.10 8.59
CA ARG A 230 -18.24 -15.32 9.85
C ARG A 230 -18.38 -13.80 9.70
N GLN A 231 -18.35 -13.23 8.48
CA GLN A 231 -18.35 -11.77 8.27
C GLN A 231 -19.35 -11.26 7.22
N SER A 232 -20.17 -12.14 6.63
CA SER A 232 -21.09 -11.78 5.54
C SER A 232 -22.56 -11.83 5.96
N LYS A 233 -23.35 -10.86 5.49
CA LYS A 233 -24.82 -10.90 5.49
C LYS A 233 -25.40 -11.62 4.25
N MET A 234 -24.57 -11.95 3.26
CA MET A 234 -25.01 -12.61 2.02
C MET A 234 -24.91 -14.13 2.14
N ASP A 235 -25.89 -14.81 1.54
CA ASP A 235 -25.93 -16.27 1.44
C ASP A 235 -24.97 -16.79 0.36
N TYR A 236 -23.70 -16.92 0.72
CA TYR A 236 -22.67 -17.51 -0.13
C TYR A 236 -22.86 -19.01 -0.41
N ASN A 237 -23.85 -19.72 0.16
CA ASN A 237 -24.10 -21.12 -0.19
C ASN A 237 -24.69 -21.25 -1.61
N SER A 238 -25.28 -20.18 -2.15
CA SER A 238 -25.78 -20.09 -3.53
C SER A 238 -24.70 -19.83 -4.59
N PHE A 239 -23.46 -19.52 -4.18
CA PHE A 239 -22.40 -19.17 -5.11
C PHE A 239 -21.65 -20.41 -5.63
N ARG A 240 -21.40 -20.46 -6.94
CA ARG A 240 -20.56 -21.49 -7.57
C ARG A 240 -19.22 -20.90 -8.03
N PHE A 241 -18.16 -21.69 -8.02
CA PHE A 241 -16.93 -21.32 -8.71
C PHE A 241 -17.11 -21.53 -10.22
N THR A 242 -16.60 -20.62 -11.05
CA THR A 242 -16.61 -20.82 -12.52
C THR A 242 -15.83 -22.07 -12.94
N LYS A 243 -14.84 -22.50 -12.15
CA LYS A 243 -14.14 -23.79 -12.27
C LYS A 243 -13.74 -24.39 -10.92
N ASN A 244 -13.66 -25.72 -10.88
CA ASN A 244 -13.14 -26.48 -9.75
C ASN A 244 -11.59 -26.44 -9.65
N HIS A 245 -10.92 -26.13 -10.76
CA HIS A 245 -9.48 -25.94 -10.85
C HIS A 245 -9.18 -24.86 -11.89
N TYR A 246 -8.27 -23.95 -11.56
CA TYR A 246 -7.85 -22.84 -12.42
C TYR A 246 -6.41 -23.03 -12.85
N LEU A 247 -6.12 -22.75 -14.11
CA LEU A 247 -4.76 -22.76 -14.64
C LEU A 247 -4.16 -21.35 -14.57
N PRO A 248 -2.84 -21.20 -14.34
CA PRO A 248 -2.19 -19.89 -14.35
C PRO A 248 -2.36 -19.18 -15.69
N VAL A 249 -2.95 -17.99 -15.65
CA VAL A 249 -3.17 -17.15 -16.84
C VAL A 249 -1.87 -16.61 -17.42
N THR A 250 -1.84 -16.52 -18.74
CA THR A 250 -0.70 -16.08 -19.55
C THR A 250 -1.14 -15.00 -20.54
N ASP A 251 -0.19 -14.47 -21.31
CA ASP A 251 -0.50 -13.55 -22.43
C ASP A 251 -1.20 -14.20 -23.63
N LYS A 252 -1.50 -15.50 -23.56
CA LYS A 252 -2.31 -16.23 -24.54
C LYS A 252 -3.65 -16.71 -23.99
N SER A 253 -3.94 -16.44 -22.71
CA SER A 253 -5.13 -16.94 -22.04
C SER A 253 -6.37 -16.16 -22.45
N PRO A 254 -7.45 -16.82 -22.90
CA PRO A 254 -8.54 -16.19 -23.65
C PRO A 254 -9.41 -15.30 -22.78
N MET A 255 -9.74 -14.11 -23.30
CA MET A 255 -10.64 -13.16 -22.65
C MET A 255 -12.10 -13.36 -23.06
N PHE A 256 -13.01 -13.19 -22.09
CA PHE A 256 -14.46 -13.23 -22.28
C PHE A 256 -15.09 -11.99 -21.66
N ALA A 257 -15.69 -11.11 -22.47
CA ALA A 257 -16.45 -9.99 -21.97
C ALA A 257 -17.81 -10.48 -21.45
N VAL A 258 -18.21 -10.01 -20.27
CA VAL A 258 -19.47 -10.36 -19.60
C VAL A 258 -20.18 -9.09 -19.17
N ASP A 259 -21.48 -9.03 -19.43
CA ASP A 259 -22.37 -7.97 -18.95
C ASP A 259 -23.77 -8.56 -18.65
N CYS A 260 -24.38 -8.09 -17.56
CA CYS A 260 -25.66 -8.58 -17.06
C CYS A 260 -26.70 -7.47 -16.88
N GLU A 261 -27.90 -7.69 -17.39
CA GLU A 261 -29.07 -6.87 -17.07
C GLU A 261 -29.78 -7.43 -15.83
N MET A 262 -30.14 -6.56 -14.88
CA MET A 262 -30.83 -6.95 -13.64
C MET A 262 -32.16 -6.22 -13.45
N CYS A 263 -33.01 -6.82 -12.60
CA CYS A 263 -34.20 -6.20 -12.03
C CYS A 263 -34.10 -6.13 -10.50
N TYR A 264 -34.94 -5.32 -9.85
CA TYR A 264 -35.04 -5.21 -8.40
C TYR A 264 -36.22 -6.05 -7.87
N THR A 265 -35.96 -6.95 -6.90
CA THR A 265 -36.94 -7.95 -6.45
C THR A 265 -37.39 -7.77 -4.99
N SER A 266 -38.39 -8.56 -4.56
CA SER A 266 -39.06 -8.46 -3.27
C SER A 266 -38.18 -8.65 -2.03
N ILE A 267 -36.97 -9.16 -2.21
CA ILE A 267 -35.95 -9.33 -1.17
C ILE A 267 -34.99 -8.13 -1.05
N GLY A 268 -35.24 -7.05 -1.80
CA GLY A 268 -34.52 -5.78 -1.66
C GLY A 268 -33.13 -5.75 -2.30
N ARG A 269 -32.86 -6.63 -3.26
CA ARG A 269 -31.61 -6.66 -4.04
C ARG A 269 -31.89 -6.77 -5.54
N ASN A 270 -30.85 -6.52 -6.33
CA ASN A 270 -30.87 -6.79 -7.76
C ASN A 270 -30.72 -8.30 -8.02
N GLU A 271 -31.40 -8.80 -9.05
CA GLU A 271 -31.32 -10.18 -9.54
C GLU A 271 -31.27 -10.22 -11.07
N LEU A 272 -30.53 -11.21 -11.58
CA LEU A 272 -30.23 -11.39 -12.99
C LEU A 272 -31.50 -11.61 -13.82
N THR A 273 -31.57 -10.94 -14.97
CA THR A 273 -32.64 -11.07 -15.96
C THR A 273 -32.17 -11.26 -17.40
N ARG A 274 -30.92 -10.89 -17.71
CA ARG A 274 -30.23 -11.26 -18.95
C ARG A 274 -28.73 -11.29 -18.70
N VAL A 275 -28.01 -12.20 -19.35
CA VAL A 275 -26.54 -12.20 -19.40
C VAL A 275 -26.09 -12.35 -20.85
N SER A 276 -25.02 -11.64 -21.21
CA SER A 276 -24.32 -11.78 -22.49
C SER A 276 -22.85 -12.07 -22.24
N ILE A 277 -22.27 -12.99 -23.00
CA ILE A 277 -20.84 -13.34 -22.97
C ILE A 277 -20.28 -13.36 -24.39
N ILE A 278 -19.17 -12.66 -24.59
CA ILE A 278 -18.58 -12.38 -25.89
C ILE A 278 -17.09 -12.70 -25.86
N ASN A 279 -16.58 -13.39 -26.88
CA ASN A 279 -15.15 -13.70 -26.99
C ASN A 279 -14.33 -12.55 -27.59
N GLU A 280 -13.01 -12.74 -27.66
CA GLU A 280 -12.07 -11.77 -28.25
C GLU A 280 -12.37 -11.42 -29.71
N GLN A 281 -13.04 -12.31 -30.45
CA GLN A 281 -13.46 -12.07 -31.84
C GLN A 281 -14.79 -11.31 -31.93
N LEU A 282 -15.31 -10.77 -30.82
CA LEU A 282 -16.56 -10.00 -30.69
C LEU A 282 -17.83 -10.81 -31.05
N ASN A 283 -17.70 -12.13 -31.09
CA ASN A 283 -18.79 -13.07 -31.29
C ASN A 283 -19.45 -13.40 -29.95
N VAL A 284 -20.78 -13.36 -29.92
CA VAL A 284 -21.57 -13.81 -28.78
C VAL A 284 -21.39 -15.32 -28.66
N VAL A 285 -20.80 -15.77 -27.56
CA VAL A 285 -20.59 -17.20 -27.26
C VAL A 285 -21.66 -17.75 -26.32
N TYR A 286 -22.34 -16.88 -25.57
CA TYR A 286 -23.50 -17.21 -24.77
C TYR A 286 -24.36 -15.98 -24.56
N GLU A 287 -25.67 -16.13 -24.67
CA GLU A 287 -26.65 -15.12 -24.29
C GLU A 287 -27.90 -15.83 -23.75
N SER A 288 -28.46 -15.33 -22.65
CA SER A 288 -29.68 -15.91 -22.08
C SER A 288 -30.48 -14.88 -21.29
N PHE A 289 -31.81 -14.93 -21.42
CA PHE A 289 -32.74 -14.29 -20.49
C PHE A 289 -33.00 -15.22 -19.31
N VAL A 290 -33.09 -14.64 -18.12
CA VAL A 290 -33.22 -15.39 -16.86
C VAL A 290 -34.49 -14.97 -16.15
N LYS A 291 -35.21 -15.95 -15.60
CA LYS A 291 -36.37 -15.73 -14.74
C LYS A 291 -35.92 -15.63 -13.27
N PRO A 292 -36.04 -14.46 -12.61
CA PRO A 292 -35.73 -14.34 -11.19
C PRO A 292 -36.65 -15.22 -10.35
N SER A 293 -36.10 -15.87 -9.33
CA SER A 293 -36.86 -16.72 -8.40
C SER A 293 -37.75 -15.91 -7.46
N ASN A 294 -37.39 -14.67 -7.15
CA ASN A 294 -38.19 -13.76 -6.33
C ASN A 294 -39.08 -12.84 -7.19
N LYS A 295 -40.18 -12.35 -6.60
CA LYS A 295 -41.09 -11.44 -7.27
C LYS A 295 -40.39 -10.14 -7.65
N ILE A 296 -40.39 -9.80 -8.94
CA ILE A 296 -39.89 -8.52 -9.45
C ILE A 296 -40.76 -7.38 -8.91
N ILE A 297 -40.13 -6.39 -8.27
CA ILE A 297 -40.77 -5.12 -7.86
C ILE A 297 -40.60 -4.08 -8.97
N ASN A 298 -39.40 -3.99 -9.55
CA ASN A 298 -39.10 -3.04 -10.61
C ASN A 298 -38.17 -3.69 -11.64
N TYR A 299 -38.59 -3.71 -12.91
CA TYR A 299 -37.80 -4.27 -14.02
C TYR A 299 -36.55 -3.45 -14.36
N LEU A 300 -36.43 -2.22 -13.83
CA LEU A 300 -35.37 -1.26 -14.12
C LEU A 300 -35.25 -0.91 -15.61
N THR A 301 -36.33 -1.02 -16.39
CA THR A 301 -36.37 -0.97 -17.86
C THR A 301 -35.59 0.17 -18.50
N GLN A 302 -35.60 1.38 -17.92
CA GLN A 302 -34.84 2.54 -18.41
C GLN A 302 -33.31 2.36 -18.38
N TYR A 303 -32.82 1.39 -17.60
CA TYR A 303 -31.43 0.98 -17.51
C TYR A 303 -31.23 -0.40 -18.15
N SER A 304 -32.10 -1.37 -17.83
CA SER A 304 -31.89 -2.78 -18.19
C SER A 304 -32.45 -3.22 -19.55
N GLY A 305 -33.36 -2.41 -20.12
CA GLY A 305 -34.15 -2.75 -21.30
C GLY A 305 -35.09 -3.95 -21.12
N ILE A 306 -35.22 -4.48 -19.90
CA ILE A 306 -36.08 -5.62 -19.57
C ILE A 306 -37.50 -5.14 -19.33
N THR A 307 -38.48 -5.89 -19.83
CA THR A 307 -39.91 -5.64 -19.62
C THR A 307 -40.60 -6.92 -19.15
N ALA A 308 -41.78 -6.78 -18.53
CA ALA A 308 -42.62 -7.93 -18.18
C ALA A 308 -42.95 -8.82 -19.39
N LEU A 309 -43.07 -8.22 -20.59
CA LEU A 309 -43.30 -8.96 -21.83
C LEU A 309 -42.08 -9.79 -22.24
N LYS A 310 -40.86 -9.23 -22.17
CA LYS A 310 -39.61 -9.96 -22.48
C LYS A 310 -39.38 -11.17 -21.57
N LEU A 311 -39.84 -11.13 -20.31
CA LEU A 311 -39.67 -12.24 -19.36
C LEU A 311 -40.89 -13.17 -19.23
N LYS A 312 -41.99 -12.90 -19.93
CA LYS A 312 -43.28 -13.58 -19.71
C LYS A 312 -43.18 -15.09 -19.86
N ASP A 313 -42.56 -15.53 -20.94
CA ASP A 313 -42.50 -16.94 -21.36
C ASP A 313 -41.09 -17.54 -21.14
N ILE A 314 -40.20 -16.82 -20.43
CA ILE A 314 -38.85 -17.28 -20.06
C ILE A 314 -38.93 -18.24 -18.88
N THR A 315 -38.27 -19.40 -19.01
CA THR A 315 -38.21 -20.44 -17.97
C THR A 315 -36.81 -20.66 -17.41
N THR A 316 -35.76 -20.23 -18.09
CA THR A 316 -34.35 -20.40 -17.69
C THR A 316 -34.09 -19.82 -16.30
N THR A 317 -33.48 -20.63 -15.44
CA THR A 317 -33.13 -20.30 -14.06
C THR A 317 -31.71 -19.73 -13.95
N LEU A 318 -31.35 -19.22 -12.78
CA LEU A 318 -29.97 -18.80 -12.51
C LEU A 318 -29.02 -20.00 -12.53
N GLU A 319 -29.49 -21.15 -12.04
CA GLU A 319 -28.76 -22.40 -11.96
C GLU A 319 -28.39 -22.94 -13.35
N ASP A 320 -29.32 -22.91 -14.31
CA ASP A 320 -29.07 -23.28 -15.70
C ASP A 320 -27.94 -22.42 -16.31
N VAL A 321 -28.04 -21.09 -16.11
CA VAL A 321 -27.06 -20.12 -16.58
C VAL A 321 -25.69 -20.32 -15.92
N GLN A 322 -25.64 -20.59 -14.62
CA GLN A 322 -24.38 -20.91 -13.92
C GLN A 322 -23.72 -22.15 -14.53
N GLU A 323 -24.49 -23.20 -14.80
CA GLU A 323 -23.96 -24.44 -15.37
C GLU A 323 -23.44 -24.26 -16.78
N ASP A 324 -24.12 -23.47 -17.62
CA ASP A 324 -23.65 -23.18 -18.98
C ASP A 324 -22.38 -22.32 -18.98
N ILE A 325 -22.30 -21.30 -18.11
CA ILE A 325 -21.08 -20.49 -17.93
C ILE A 325 -19.90 -21.36 -17.45
N ILE A 326 -20.14 -22.27 -16.50
CA ILE A 326 -19.14 -23.23 -16.02
C ILE A 326 -18.70 -24.20 -17.14
N LYS A 327 -19.57 -24.55 -18.10
CA LYS A 327 -19.20 -25.39 -19.25
C LYS A 327 -18.34 -24.64 -20.28
N ILE A 328 -18.74 -23.43 -20.70
CA ILE A 328 -18.13 -22.73 -21.84
C ILE A 328 -16.76 -22.09 -21.55
N LEU A 329 -16.52 -21.61 -20.33
CA LEU A 329 -15.25 -20.96 -19.99
C LEU A 329 -14.11 -22.00 -19.91
N PRO A 330 -12.86 -21.72 -20.32
CA PRO A 330 -11.69 -22.55 -20.00
C PRO A 330 -11.14 -22.31 -18.57
N PRO A 331 -10.24 -23.18 -18.05
CA PRO A 331 -9.61 -23.02 -16.73
C PRO A 331 -8.72 -21.79 -16.54
N ASP A 332 -8.24 -21.19 -17.63
CA ASP A 332 -7.47 -19.95 -17.67
C ASP A 332 -8.27 -18.79 -18.31
N ALA A 333 -9.60 -18.88 -18.34
CA ALA A 333 -10.44 -17.78 -18.82
C ALA A 333 -10.17 -16.49 -18.03
N ILE A 334 -10.07 -15.37 -18.73
CA ILE A 334 -10.02 -14.03 -18.13
C ILE A 334 -11.36 -13.34 -18.39
N LEU A 335 -12.09 -12.97 -17.34
CA LEU A 335 -13.33 -12.20 -17.49
C LEU A 335 -13.03 -10.70 -17.64
N VAL A 336 -13.66 -10.09 -18.64
CA VAL A 336 -13.60 -8.67 -18.96
C VAL A 336 -14.97 -8.05 -18.69
N GLY A 337 -15.03 -6.90 -18.03
CA GLY A 337 -16.31 -6.27 -17.68
C GLY A 337 -16.18 -4.83 -17.20
N GLN A 338 -17.31 -4.14 -17.04
CA GLN A 338 -17.39 -2.79 -16.46
C GLN A 338 -18.05 -2.88 -15.07
N SER A 339 -17.28 -2.73 -14.00
CA SER A 339 -17.77 -2.95 -12.62
C SER A 339 -18.34 -4.35 -12.39
N LEU A 340 -17.65 -5.35 -12.93
CA LEU A 340 -18.04 -6.77 -12.97
C LEU A 340 -18.30 -7.40 -11.57
N ASN A 341 -17.99 -6.67 -10.48
CA ASN A 341 -18.41 -7.02 -9.13
C ASN A 341 -19.94 -7.13 -8.99
N CYS A 342 -20.70 -6.33 -9.75
CA CYS A 342 -22.17 -6.36 -9.76
C CYS A 342 -22.70 -7.61 -10.48
N ASP A 343 -22.12 -7.91 -11.64
CA ASP A 343 -22.47 -9.02 -12.52
C ASP A 343 -22.17 -10.36 -11.86
N LEU A 344 -20.99 -10.51 -11.25
CA LEU A 344 -20.61 -11.72 -10.53
C LEU A 344 -21.45 -11.93 -9.24
N ASP A 345 -21.92 -10.86 -8.59
CA ASP A 345 -22.94 -11.01 -7.53
C ASP A 345 -24.29 -11.43 -8.12
N ALA A 346 -24.76 -10.83 -9.21
CA ALA A 346 -26.05 -11.21 -9.83
C ALA A 346 -26.05 -12.67 -10.34
N LEU A 347 -24.94 -13.10 -10.94
CA LEU A 347 -24.68 -14.48 -11.39
C LEU A 347 -24.42 -15.46 -10.24
N LYS A 348 -24.13 -14.96 -9.03
CA LYS A 348 -23.67 -15.74 -7.87
C LYS A 348 -22.45 -16.62 -8.25
N LEU A 349 -21.44 -16.02 -8.88
CA LEU A 349 -20.23 -16.72 -9.34
C LEU A 349 -18.95 -16.18 -8.69
N PHE A 350 -18.04 -17.09 -8.34
CA PHE A 350 -16.66 -16.76 -7.97
C PHE A 350 -15.73 -17.02 -9.17
N HIS A 351 -14.97 -15.99 -9.56
CA HIS A 351 -13.97 -16.06 -10.63
C HIS A 351 -12.72 -15.22 -10.27
N PRO A 352 -11.49 -15.75 -10.41
CA PRO A 352 -10.27 -15.09 -9.94
C PRO A 352 -9.60 -14.14 -10.93
N TYR A 353 -9.81 -14.29 -12.25
CA TYR A 353 -9.06 -13.57 -13.27
C TYR A 353 -9.93 -12.50 -13.94
N VAL A 354 -10.01 -11.31 -13.32
CA VAL A 354 -10.87 -10.21 -13.80
C VAL A 354 -10.05 -9.03 -14.31
N ILE A 355 -10.44 -8.48 -15.46
CA ILE A 355 -10.03 -7.18 -15.98
C ILE A 355 -11.27 -6.27 -15.99
N ASP A 356 -11.28 -5.23 -15.15
CA ASP A 356 -12.40 -4.29 -15.02
C ASP A 356 -12.09 -2.95 -15.72
N THR A 357 -12.80 -2.63 -16.79
CA THR A 357 -12.64 -1.36 -17.54
C THR A 357 -12.89 -0.13 -16.68
N SER A 358 -13.75 -0.23 -15.65
CA SER A 358 -14.03 0.86 -14.71
C SER A 358 -12.88 1.15 -13.73
N ILE A 359 -11.89 0.25 -13.65
CA ILE A 359 -10.71 0.34 -12.78
C ILE A 359 -9.45 0.65 -13.60
N ILE A 360 -9.26 0.00 -14.76
CA ILE A 360 -8.07 0.18 -15.61
C ILE A 360 -8.15 1.42 -16.51
N PHE A 361 -9.32 2.05 -16.66
CA PHE A 361 -9.48 3.35 -17.30
C PHE A 361 -9.87 4.41 -16.26
N ASN A 362 -9.34 5.62 -16.45
CA ASN A 362 -9.59 6.73 -15.55
C ASN A 362 -9.56 8.04 -16.34
N LEU A 363 -10.71 8.69 -16.56
CA LEU A 363 -10.73 9.94 -17.35
C LEU A 363 -10.30 11.18 -16.55
N ASN A 364 -10.43 11.17 -15.22
CA ASN A 364 -10.32 12.38 -14.38
C ASN A 364 -9.10 12.40 -13.44
N GLY A 365 -8.25 11.36 -13.48
CA GLY A 365 -7.07 11.21 -12.64
C GLY A 365 -7.34 10.81 -11.19
N ASN A 366 -8.60 10.62 -10.79
CA ASN A 366 -8.98 10.28 -9.42
C ASN A 366 -9.28 8.78 -9.29
N LYS A 367 -8.44 8.04 -8.56
CA LYS A 367 -8.63 6.59 -8.33
C LYS A 367 -9.93 6.23 -7.60
N GLY A 368 -10.56 7.16 -6.89
CA GLY A 368 -11.84 6.94 -6.22
C GLY A 368 -13.08 7.08 -7.12
N SER A 369 -12.91 7.43 -8.41
CA SER A 369 -14.00 7.73 -9.33
C SER A 369 -13.99 6.79 -10.53
N LYS A 370 -14.99 5.92 -10.62
CA LYS A 370 -15.21 5.04 -11.78
C LYS A 370 -15.85 5.84 -12.94
N SER A 371 -15.27 5.76 -14.13
CA SER A 371 -15.83 6.37 -15.35
C SER A 371 -16.93 5.47 -15.93
N LYS A 372 -18.03 6.05 -16.46
CA LYS A 372 -19.12 5.28 -17.09
C LYS A 372 -18.68 4.67 -18.42
N LEU A 373 -19.14 3.46 -18.75
CA LEU A 373 -18.80 2.77 -20.01
C LEU A 373 -19.09 3.63 -21.24
N LYS A 374 -20.28 4.26 -21.32
CA LYS A 374 -20.66 5.20 -22.39
C LYS A 374 -19.65 6.33 -22.61
N LEU A 375 -19.05 6.85 -21.54
CA LEU A 375 -18.01 7.89 -21.64
C LEU A 375 -16.68 7.30 -22.15
N LEU A 376 -16.32 6.10 -21.70
CA LEU A 376 -15.10 5.40 -22.15
C LEU A 376 -15.19 5.00 -23.63
N ALA A 377 -16.29 4.35 -24.03
CA ALA A 377 -16.55 3.96 -25.41
C ALA A 377 -16.53 5.18 -26.35
N LYS A 378 -17.17 6.29 -25.97
CA LYS A 378 -17.14 7.51 -26.76
C LYS A 378 -15.75 8.16 -26.80
N ALA A 379 -15.01 8.16 -25.69
CA ALA A 379 -13.70 8.81 -25.61
C ALA A 379 -12.57 8.03 -26.33
N PHE A 380 -12.64 6.69 -26.37
CA PHE A 380 -11.55 5.84 -26.86
C PHE A 380 -11.86 5.04 -28.13
N LEU A 381 -13.14 4.75 -28.39
CA LEU A 381 -13.59 3.99 -29.58
C LEU A 381 -14.41 4.84 -30.56
N ASP A 382 -14.71 6.10 -30.20
CA ASP A 382 -15.70 6.99 -30.85
C ASP A 382 -17.14 6.42 -30.92
N MET A 383 -17.40 5.31 -30.22
CA MET A 383 -18.67 4.61 -30.22
C MET A 383 -19.72 5.32 -29.35
N ASN A 384 -20.88 5.60 -29.93
CA ASN A 384 -22.06 6.07 -29.22
C ASN A 384 -22.92 4.88 -28.80
N ILE A 385 -22.63 4.31 -27.63
CA ILE A 385 -23.39 3.19 -27.05
C ILE A 385 -24.52 3.67 -26.12
N GLN A 386 -25.42 2.77 -25.74
CA GLN A 386 -26.58 3.01 -24.87
C GLN A 386 -27.43 4.15 -25.45
N CYS A 387 -27.70 4.10 -26.76
CA CYS A 387 -28.36 5.14 -27.52
C CYS A 387 -29.87 4.88 -27.68
N GLY A 388 -30.66 5.51 -26.80
CA GLY A 388 -32.12 5.47 -26.85
C GLY A 388 -32.74 5.49 -25.45
N ASN A 389 -34.06 5.37 -25.40
CA ASN A 389 -34.84 5.36 -24.15
C ASN A 389 -35.33 3.95 -23.77
N LEU A 390 -34.84 2.91 -24.46
CA LEU A 390 -35.29 1.52 -24.33
C LEU A 390 -34.44 0.69 -23.36
N GLY A 391 -33.59 1.33 -22.57
CA GLY A 391 -32.58 0.67 -21.72
C GLY A 391 -31.29 0.33 -22.48
N HIS A 392 -30.38 -0.36 -21.80
CA HIS A 392 -29.10 -0.81 -22.34
C HIS A 392 -29.26 -2.15 -23.10
N ASP A 393 -28.18 -2.54 -23.77
CA ASP A 393 -28.03 -3.84 -24.41
C ASP A 393 -26.71 -4.47 -23.98
N SER A 394 -26.76 -5.45 -23.08
CA SER A 394 -25.58 -6.19 -22.60
C SER A 394 -24.67 -6.77 -23.70
N VAL A 395 -25.15 -7.00 -24.94
CA VAL A 395 -24.29 -7.37 -26.08
C VAL A 395 -23.46 -6.17 -26.57
N GLU A 396 -24.06 -4.99 -26.69
CA GLU A 396 -23.38 -3.73 -27.01
C GLU A 396 -22.34 -3.39 -25.94
N ASP A 397 -22.73 -3.44 -24.66
CA ASP A 397 -21.86 -3.09 -23.53
C ASP A 397 -20.70 -4.09 -23.36
N SER A 398 -20.93 -5.39 -23.56
CA SER A 398 -19.88 -6.41 -23.61
C SER A 398 -18.88 -6.16 -24.75
N ARG A 399 -19.37 -5.84 -25.96
CA ARG A 399 -18.50 -5.53 -27.12
C ARG A 399 -17.65 -4.29 -26.87
N ALA A 400 -18.26 -3.21 -26.38
CA ALA A 400 -17.54 -1.98 -26.05
C ALA A 400 -16.45 -2.23 -25.00
N THR A 401 -16.74 -3.06 -23.99
CA THR A 401 -15.78 -3.43 -22.94
C THR A 401 -14.61 -4.26 -23.50
N MET A 402 -14.88 -5.28 -24.33
CA MET A 402 -13.82 -6.07 -25.00
C MET A 402 -12.92 -5.17 -25.86
N LEU A 403 -13.52 -4.32 -26.69
CA LEU A 403 -12.80 -3.38 -27.56
C LEU A 403 -11.93 -2.39 -26.76
N LEU A 404 -12.41 -1.90 -25.61
CA LEU A 404 -11.62 -1.04 -24.71
C LEU A 404 -10.38 -1.77 -24.17
N VAL A 405 -10.51 -3.03 -23.73
CA VAL A 405 -9.38 -3.83 -23.24
C VAL A 405 -8.38 -4.12 -24.35
N GLN A 406 -8.86 -4.60 -25.52
CA GLN A 406 -8.02 -4.86 -26.69
C GLN A 406 -7.27 -3.59 -27.12
N LEU A 407 -7.95 -2.45 -27.22
CA LEU A 407 -7.31 -1.17 -27.54
C LEU A 407 -6.23 -0.81 -26.52
N LYS A 408 -6.46 -1.02 -25.22
CA LYS A 408 -5.46 -0.76 -24.17
C LYS A 408 -4.24 -1.68 -24.33
N LEU A 409 -4.44 -2.98 -24.59
CA LEU A 409 -3.36 -3.96 -24.83
C LEU A 409 -2.52 -3.63 -26.07
N CYS A 410 -3.17 -3.10 -27.12
CA CYS A 410 -2.54 -2.69 -28.37
C CYS A 410 -1.82 -1.33 -28.30
N LYS A 411 -2.13 -0.50 -27.29
CA LYS A 411 -1.54 0.84 -27.12
C LYS A 411 -0.51 0.88 -26.00
N SER A 412 -0.91 0.59 -24.77
CA SER A 412 -0.04 0.46 -23.58
C SER A 412 -0.88 0.30 -22.30
N LEU A 413 -0.27 -0.25 -21.24
CA LEU A 413 -0.88 -0.38 -19.90
C LEU A 413 -1.40 0.95 -19.32
N THR A 414 -0.80 2.07 -19.71
CA THR A 414 -1.20 3.41 -19.25
C THR A 414 -2.29 4.03 -20.10
N TYR A 415 -2.52 3.56 -21.33
CA TYR A 415 -3.50 4.12 -22.26
C TYR A 415 -4.89 4.23 -21.63
N GLY A 416 -5.51 5.41 -21.74
CA GLY A 416 -6.85 5.70 -21.20
C GLY A 416 -6.96 5.81 -19.67
N ASP A 417 -5.85 5.73 -18.95
CA ASP A 417 -5.79 6.06 -17.52
C ASP A 417 -5.09 7.42 -17.35
N ALA A 418 -5.82 8.50 -17.15
CA ALA A 418 -5.29 9.85 -16.94
C ALA A 418 -4.42 9.99 -15.68
N TYR A 419 -4.55 9.10 -14.69
CA TYR A 419 -3.63 9.04 -13.55
C TYR A 419 -2.28 8.45 -13.97
N LEU A 420 -2.25 7.44 -14.85
CA LEU A 420 -1.01 6.87 -15.41
C LEU A 420 -0.43 7.65 -16.61
N VAL A 421 -1.27 8.17 -17.51
CA VAL A 421 -0.90 9.08 -18.61
C VAL A 421 -0.47 10.43 -18.06
N GLY A 422 -1.11 10.93 -17.00
CA GLY A 422 -0.61 12.10 -16.27
C GLY A 422 0.80 11.84 -15.74
N GLN A 423 1.06 10.65 -15.19
CA GLN A 423 2.41 10.25 -14.78
C GLN A 423 3.39 10.12 -15.96
N GLN A 424 3.00 9.52 -17.08
CA GLN A 424 3.84 9.34 -18.26
C GLN A 424 4.09 10.63 -19.04
N ARG A 425 3.09 11.48 -19.27
CA ARG A 425 3.27 12.79 -19.93
C ARG A 425 4.12 13.71 -19.06
N LEU A 426 3.96 13.66 -17.74
CA LEU A 426 4.92 14.29 -16.83
C LEU A 426 6.32 13.68 -17.05
N ALA A 427 6.49 12.36 -17.07
CA ALA A 427 7.80 11.75 -17.32
C ALA A 427 8.40 12.08 -18.71
N GLN A 428 7.61 12.16 -19.77
CA GLN A 428 8.05 12.43 -21.14
C GLN A 428 8.38 13.91 -21.37
N PHE A 429 7.55 14.84 -20.88
CA PHE A 429 7.84 16.27 -20.89
C PHE A 429 9.10 16.60 -20.07
N VAL A 430 9.31 15.85 -19.00
CA VAL A 430 10.52 15.90 -18.18
C VAL A 430 11.76 15.34 -18.90
N ASN A 431 11.61 14.26 -19.66
CA ASN A 431 12.71 13.64 -20.39
C ASN A 431 13.13 14.39 -21.68
N SER A 432 12.22 15.16 -22.30
CA SER A 432 12.46 15.75 -23.62
C SER A 432 13.17 17.11 -23.62
N LYS A 433 13.15 17.87 -22.51
CA LYS A 433 13.87 19.16 -22.42
C LYS A 433 15.18 19.12 -21.66
N THR A 434 15.46 18.08 -20.88
CA THR A 434 16.69 17.97 -20.09
C THR A 434 17.01 16.50 -19.83
N LYS A 435 18.28 16.11 -20.02
CA LYS A 435 18.84 14.99 -19.25
C LYS A 435 18.62 15.29 -17.75
N ILE A 436 18.39 14.25 -16.96
CA ILE A 436 18.08 14.26 -15.51
C ILE A 436 16.58 14.41 -15.17
N ASN A 437 16.10 13.47 -14.35
CA ASN A 437 14.70 13.14 -14.08
C ASN A 437 14.02 14.14 -13.12
N VAL A 438 13.32 15.14 -13.67
CA VAL A 438 12.71 16.25 -12.94
C VAL A 438 11.65 15.83 -11.91
N LYS A 439 10.88 14.76 -12.13
CA LYS A 439 9.84 14.34 -11.15
C LYS A 439 10.48 13.78 -9.87
N HIS A 440 11.58 13.06 -10.03
CA HIS A 440 12.38 12.58 -8.91
C HIS A 440 13.19 13.72 -8.28
N ILE A 441 13.72 14.65 -9.10
CA ILE A 441 14.26 15.92 -8.61
C ILE A 441 13.19 16.72 -7.86
N GLU A 442 11.88 16.61 -8.14
CA GLU A 442 10.86 17.37 -7.41
C GLU A 442 10.57 16.74 -6.03
N THR A 443 10.53 15.42 -5.91
CA THR A 443 10.44 14.75 -4.59
C THR A 443 11.73 14.90 -3.79
N PHE A 444 12.88 14.82 -4.45
CA PHE A 444 14.19 15.07 -3.85
C PHE A 444 14.34 16.56 -3.47
N LYS A 445 13.95 17.51 -4.32
CA LYS A 445 13.81 18.94 -3.95
C LYS A 445 12.74 19.17 -2.90
N LYS A 446 11.72 18.33 -2.73
CA LYS A 446 10.79 18.41 -1.59
C LYS A 446 11.37 17.86 -0.30
N PHE A 447 12.38 17.01 -0.36
CA PHE A 447 13.22 16.63 0.77
C PHE A 447 14.25 17.74 1.07
N LEU A 448 15.00 18.20 0.07
CA LEU A 448 16.05 19.22 0.20
C LEU A 448 15.52 20.64 0.46
N ALA A 449 14.50 21.13 -0.26
CA ALA A 449 13.86 22.43 0.02
C ALA A 449 13.05 22.44 1.33
N LEU A 450 13.09 21.34 2.07
CA LEU A 450 12.42 21.16 3.34
C LEU A 450 13.47 20.88 4.46
N LEU A 451 14.64 20.30 4.15
CA LEU A 451 15.88 20.62 4.87
C LEU A 451 16.18 22.14 4.83
N LYS A 452 15.79 22.84 3.76
CA LYS A 452 15.76 24.31 3.74
C LYS A 452 14.75 24.88 4.74
N SER A 453 13.59 24.26 4.96
CA SER A 453 12.70 24.68 6.06
C SER A 453 13.36 24.47 7.43
N VAL A 454 14.14 23.39 7.62
CA VAL A 454 15.00 23.22 8.81
C VAL A 454 16.03 24.36 8.92
N SER A 455 16.59 24.84 7.81
CA SER A 455 17.44 26.04 7.77
C SER A 455 16.72 27.36 8.10
N GLU A 456 15.39 27.42 7.91
CA GLU A 456 14.50 28.53 8.29
C GLU A 456 14.04 28.44 9.77
N SER A 457 14.39 27.35 10.47
CA SER A 457 14.04 27.16 11.90
C SER A 457 14.84 28.09 12.83
N SER A 458 14.52 28.05 14.13
CA SER A 458 15.37 28.62 15.19
C SER A 458 16.44 27.65 15.68
N ALA A 459 16.43 26.39 15.24
CA ALA A 459 17.28 25.33 15.76
C ALA A 459 18.58 25.15 14.95
N LYS A 460 19.70 25.10 15.67
CA LYS A 460 21.01 24.77 15.10
C LYS A 460 20.98 23.34 14.56
N SER A 461 21.53 23.16 13.37
CA SER A 461 21.42 21.95 12.56
C SER A 461 22.73 21.67 11.82
N LYS A 462 23.19 20.42 11.82
CA LYS A 462 24.43 20.00 11.14
C LYS A 462 24.20 18.84 10.18
N ILE A 463 24.76 18.93 8.97
CA ILE A 463 24.73 17.88 7.95
C ILE A 463 26.16 17.56 7.52
N HIS A 464 26.54 16.28 7.57
CA HIS A 464 27.84 15.80 7.14
C HIS A 464 27.67 14.87 5.93
N LEU A 465 28.32 15.20 4.82
CA LEU A 465 28.17 14.52 3.54
C LEU A 465 29.50 13.93 3.08
N LYS A 466 29.46 12.73 2.47
CA LYS A 466 30.60 12.23 1.69
C LYS A 466 30.76 13.09 0.43
N ARG A 467 31.97 13.55 0.10
CA ARG A 467 32.26 14.52 -0.99
C ARG A 467 31.54 14.23 -2.32
N ASN A 468 31.53 12.99 -2.78
CA ASN A 468 30.90 12.64 -4.07
C ASN A 468 29.36 12.69 -4.08
N LEU A 469 28.73 12.93 -2.92
CA LEU A 469 27.29 13.15 -2.78
C LEU A 469 26.92 14.65 -2.71
N VAL A 470 27.90 15.54 -2.52
CA VAL A 470 27.67 16.98 -2.28
C VAL A 470 26.95 17.67 -3.45
N ALA A 471 27.22 17.25 -4.70
CA ALA A 471 26.54 17.75 -5.89
C ALA A 471 25.00 17.62 -5.81
N ALA A 472 24.51 16.55 -5.16
CA ALA A 472 23.08 16.34 -4.97
C ALA A 472 22.47 17.33 -3.95
N TYR A 473 23.28 17.96 -3.10
CA TYR A 473 22.88 18.91 -2.05
C TYR A 473 23.21 20.37 -2.38
N GLU A 474 23.72 20.70 -3.58
CA GLU A 474 24.19 22.07 -3.89
C GLU A 474 23.16 23.17 -3.58
N ASN A 475 21.86 22.92 -3.73
CA ASN A 475 20.81 23.91 -3.40
C ASN A 475 20.61 24.17 -1.88
N LEU A 476 21.40 23.51 -1.01
CA LEU A 476 21.47 23.66 0.44
C LEU A 476 22.82 24.26 0.86
N TRP A 477 23.06 25.52 0.50
CA TRP A 477 24.19 26.27 1.05
C TRP A 477 23.94 26.67 2.51
N SER A 478 25.02 26.70 3.29
CA SER A 478 24.98 26.94 4.74
C SER A 478 24.25 28.25 5.08
N THR A 479 23.27 28.17 5.98
CA THR A 479 22.65 29.34 6.60
C THR A 479 23.23 29.55 7.99
N ALA A 480 22.93 30.67 8.65
CA ALA A 480 23.38 30.95 10.02
C ALA A 480 22.95 29.91 11.08
N LYS A 481 22.13 28.91 10.72
CA LYS A 481 21.65 27.83 11.60
C LYS A 481 21.74 26.42 11.01
N LEU A 482 22.05 26.30 9.71
CA LEU A 482 22.28 25.02 9.04
C LEU A 482 23.71 25.00 8.48
N GLU A 483 24.58 24.22 9.10
CA GLU A 483 25.95 24.02 8.62
C GLU A 483 26.04 22.69 7.84
N VAL A 484 26.55 22.76 6.62
CA VAL A 484 26.82 21.58 5.77
C VAL A 484 28.33 21.41 5.63
N GLU A 485 28.84 20.24 6.01
CA GLU A 485 30.26 19.89 5.93
C GLU A 485 30.48 18.71 4.98
N GLU A 486 31.47 18.81 4.09
CA GLU A 486 31.88 17.71 3.22
C GLU A 486 33.12 16.97 3.73
N HIS A 487 33.15 15.65 3.53
CA HIS A 487 34.15 14.75 4.07
C HIS A 487 34.59 13.72 3.02
N THR A 488 35.89 13.41 2.98
CA THR A 488 36.46 12.51 1.96
C THR A 488 36.13 11.03 2.17
N THR A 489 35.82 10.62 3.40
CA THR A 489 35.57 9.21 3.74
C THR A 489 34.35 9.02 4.63
N ASN A 490 33.71 7.86 4.51
CA ASN A 490 32.62 7.43 5.40
C ASN A 490 33.02 7.48 6.89
N LYS A 491 34.28 7.17 7.22
CA LYS A 491 34.79 7.25 8.60
C LYS A 491 34.77 8.71 9.11
N ALA A 492 35.23 9.65 8.31
CA ALA A 492 35.23 11.08 8.66
C ALA A 492 33.81 11.64 8.81
N VAL A 493 32.88 11.29 7.89
CA VAL A 493 31.44 11.64 8.02
C VAL A 493 30.88 11.16 9.37
N LEU A 494 31.14 9.90 9.73
CA LEU A 494 30.65 9.29 10.96
C LEU A 494 31.28 9.92 12.21
N GLU A 495 32.57 10.26 12.18
CA GLU A 495 33.25 10.90 13.31
C GLU A 495 32.81 12.35 13.51
N ALA A 496 32.60 13.09 12.42
CA ALA A 496 32.08 14.45 12.47
C ALA A 496 30.62 14.50 12.96
N VAL A 497 29.73 13.67 12.43
CA VAL A 497 28.31 13.66 12.88
C VAL A 497 28.18 13.22 14.34
N CYS A 498 28.98 12.26 14.81
CA CYS A 498 28.97 11.86 16.22
C CYS A 498 29.38 13.03 17.13
N LYS A 499 30.45 13.76 16.78
CA LYS A 499 30.87 14.97 17.52
C LYS A 499 29.80 16.06 17.50
N SER A 500 29.08 16.21 16.39
CA SER A 500 27.95 17.15 16.27
C SER A 500 26.74 16.78 17.13
N MET A 501 26.53 15.49 17.42
CA MET A 501 25.47 15.04 18.31
C MET A 501 25.74 15.34 19.78
N GLU A 502 27.02 15.32 20.19
CA GLU A 502 27.46 15.65 21.55
C GLU A 502 27.15 17.11 21.93
N ASP A 503 27.18 18.01 20.95
CA ASP A 503 26.68 19.38 21.07
C ASP A 503 25.14 19.39 21.07
N THR A 504 24.57 19.42 22.27
CA THR A 504 23.11 19.42 22.54
C THR A 504 22.37 20.65 22.01
N THR A 505 23.07 21.67 21.51
CA THR A 505 22.42 22.79 20.80
C THR A 505 21.96 22.39 19.39
N ASN A 506 22.59 21.36 18.79
CA ASN A 506 22.18 20.82 17.49
C ASN A 506 20.93 19.94 17.64
N ARG A 507 19.75 20.48 17.32
CA ARG A 507 18.50 19.70 17.39
C ARG A 507 18.30 18.79 16.18
N PHE A 508 19.01 19.03 15.09
CA PHE A 508 19.02 18.16 13.91
C PHE A 508 20.46 17.82 13.52
N CYS A 509 20.77 16.52 13.41
CA CYS A 509 22.04 16.01 12.91
C CYS A 509 21.80 15.02 11.77
N MET A 510 22.48 15.18 10.65
CA MET A 510 22.37 14.27 9.52
C MET A 510 23.72 13.81 9.00
N ALA A 511 23.81 12.54 8.59
CA ALA A 511 24.93 11.99 7.87
C ALA A 511 24.46 11.29 6.60
N HIS A 512 25.15 11.50 5.47
CA HIS A 512 24.92 10.76 4.22
C HIS A 512 26.23 10.11 3.77
N MET A 513 26.20 8.78 3.70
CA MET A 513 27.33 7.90 3.46
C MET A 513 27.00 6.93 2.33
N GLN A 514 28.01 6.47 1.59
CA GLN A 514 27.82 5.54 0.46
C GLN A 514 28.83 4.39 0.54
N LEU A 515 28.30 3.16 0.56
CA LEU A 515 29.05 1.92 0.66
C LEU A 515 29.79 1.63 -0.67
N LYS A 516 31.13 1.50 -0.63
CA LYS A 516 31.92 1.19 -1.84
C LYS A 516 31.83 -0.28 -2.28
N ASN A 517 31.46 -1.19 -1.37
CA ASN A 517 31.42 -2.63 -1.64
C ASN A 517 30.06 -3.16 -1.17
N LYS A 518 29.21 -3.51 -2.13
CA LYS A 518 27.82 -3.93 -1.89
C LYS A 518 27.85 -5.19 -1.01
N ASN A 519 27.09 -5.18 0.07
CA ASN A 519 26.92 -6.26 1.08
C ASN A 519 27.88 -6.30 2.29
N ASN A 520 28.72 -5.29 2.57
CA ASN A 520 29.48 -5.24 3.85
C ASN A 520 28.62 -4.79 5.06
N LEU A 521 27.62 -5.58 5.41
CA LEU A 521 26.62 -5.27 6.45
C LEU A 521 27.22 -5.27 7.87
N GLY A 522 28.27 -6.05 8.14
CA GLY A 522 28.98 -6.04 9.43
C GLY A 522 29.76 -4.73 9.69
N LEU A 523 30.19 -4.03 8.64
CA LEU A 523 30.72 -2.67 8.76
C LEU A 523 29.59 -1.66 9.04
N VAL A 524 28.45 -1.82 8.35
CA VAL A 524 27.24 -1.01 8.56
C VAL A 524 26.71 -1.13 10.00
N ASN A 525 26.63 -2.34 10.58
CA ASN A 525 26.23 -2.51 11.98
C ASN A 525 27.13 -1.71 12.92
N ARG A 526 28.46 -1.77 12.73
CA ARG A 526 29.42 -1.01 13.56
C ARG A 526 29.26 0.51 13.41
N TRP A 527 28.94 1.00 12.22
CA TRP A 527 28.64 2.42 12.01
C TRP A 527 27.37 2.83 12.74
N CYS A 528 26.28 2.07 12.56
CA CYS A 528 25.01 2.35 13.20
C CYS A 528 25.10 2.22 14.73
N GLU A 529 25.91 1.30 15.28
CA GLU A 529 26.17 1.21 16.73
C GLU A 529 26.93 2.42 17.26
N LYS A 530 27.98 2.88 16.56
CA LYS A 530 28.73 4.10 16.94
C LYS A 530 27.83 5.35 16.86
N TYR A 531 27.02 5.45 15.82
CA TYR A 531 26.04 6.51 15.62
C TYR A 531 25.02 6.53 16.76
N TRP A 532 24.37 5.39 17.04
CA TRP A 532 23.41 5.25 18.14
C TRP A 532 24.03 5.51 19.52
N ALA A 533 25.30 5.14 19.73
CA ALA A 533 26.00 5.42 20.99
C ALA A 533 26.15 6.93 21.24
N ALA A 534 26.54 7.71 20.22
CA ALA A 534 26.77 9.16 20.31
C ALA A 534 25.49 10.01 20.49
N MET A 535 24.34 9.56 19.98
CA MET A 535 23.06 10.29 20.09
C MET A 535 22.68 10.63 21.54
N SER A 536 22.04 11.79 21.77
CA SER A 536 21.52 12.11 23.10
C SER A 536 20.42 11.14 23.57
N SER A 537 20.17 11.06 24.88
CA SER A 537 18.90 10.49 25.36
C SER A 537 17.72 11.32 24.84
N PHE A 538 16.56 10.69 24.66
CA PHE A 538 15.37 11.26 24.03
C PHE A 538 15.63 11.83 22.62
N ALA A 539 16.43 11.13 21.82
CA ALA A 539 16.65 11.48 20.41
C ALA A 539 15.88 10.54 19.47
N LEU A 540 15.22 11.08 18.44
CA LEU A 540 14.67 10.29 17.33
C LEU A 540 15.83 9.84 16.43
N CYS A 541 15.93 8.53 16.17
CA CYS A 541 16.86 7.95 15.21
C CYS A 541 16.09 7.46 13.99
N ALA A 542 16.49 7.92 12.81
CA ALA A 542 16.07 7.39 11.51
C ALA A 542 17.31 6.91 10.75
N VAL A 543 17.39 5.61 10.45
CA VAL A 543 18.44 5.05 9.59
C VAL A 543 17.79 4.60 8.28
N LEU A 544 18.15 5.25 7.17
CA LEU A 544 17.63 4.99 5.83
C LEU A 544 18.69 4.26 5.00
N PHE A 545 18.32 3.09 4.49
CA PHE A 545 19.09 2.30 3.55
C PHE A 545 18.51 2.46 2.15
N THR A 546 19.31 3.00 1.23
CA THR A 546 18.91 3.22 -0.17
C THR A 546 19.55 2.17 -1.08
N GLY A 547 18.89 1.88 -2.21
CA GLY A 547 19.40 0.92 -3.20
C GLY A 547 19.14 -0.55 -2.86
N CYS A 548 18.36 -0.83 -1.81
CA CYS A 548 17.81 -2.15 -1.56
C CYS A 548 16.83 -2.49 -2.70
N GLY A 549 17.10 -3.53 -3.50
CA GLY A 549 16.16 -4.05 -4.51
C GLY A 549 16.56 -3.83 -5.96
N VAL A 550 15.97 -4.62 -6.85
CA VAL A 550 16.04 -4.40 -8.30
C VAL A 550 15.15 -3.20 -8.64
N GLU A 551 15.62 -2.28 -9.48
CA GLU A 551 14.97 -1.00 -9.81
C GLU A 551 14.79 0.01 -8.64
N GLY A 552 15.44 -0.20 -7.48
CA GLY A 552 15.46 0.74 -6.35
C GLY A 552 14.23 0.72 -5.43
N LYS A 553 13.36 -0.30 -5.58
CA LYS A 553 12.03 -0.35 -4.96
C LYS A 553 11.97 -0.65 -3.46
N ASN A 554 12.98 -1.30 -2.88
CA ASN A 554 12.88 -1.93 -1.56
C ASN A 554 13.67 -1.15 -0.47
N SER A 555 13.79 0.17 -0.59
CA SER A 555 14.58 0.97 0.36
C SER A 555 13.94 0.94 1.77
N VAL A 556 14.77 0.86 2.81
CA VAL A 556 14.31 0.55 4.17
C VAL A 556 14.68 1.66 5.15
N CYS A 557 13.70 2.16 5.90
CA CYS A 557 13.91 3.03 7.06
C CYS A 557 13.73 2.25 8.37
N LEU A 558 14.66 2.41 9.29
CA LEU A 558 14.61 1.89 10.65
C LEU A 558 14.47 3.05 11.63
N LEU A 559 13.49 2.97 12.53
CA LEU A 559 13.11 4.06 13.42
C LEU A 559 13.06 3.64 14.88
N ASN A 560 13.55 4.51 15.76
CA ASN A 560 13.47 4.35 17.21
C ASN A 560 13.66 5.69 17.92
N VAL A 561 13.22 5.79 19.18
CA VAL A 561 13.56 6.93 20.06
C VAL A 561 14.48 6.43 21.16
N LYS A 562 15.73 6.94 21.21
CA LYS A 562 16.74 6.53 22.19
C LYS A 562 16.28 6.89 23.60
N GLN A 563 15.99 5.88 24.41
CA GLN A 563 15.61 6.06 25.82
C GLN A 563 16.86 6.12 26.71
N PRO A 564 16.86 6.91 27.79
CA PRO A 564 17.92 6.85 28.79
C PRO A 564 17.95 5.48 29.48
N PRO A 565 19.12 5.03 29.98
CA PRO A 565 19.19 3.86 30.84
C PRO A 565 18.34 4.10 32.11
N LEU A 566 17.47 3.15 32.45
CA LEU A 566 16.58 3.24 33.61
C LEU A 566 17.30 3.00 34.96
N ASN A 567 18.64 2.97 34.95
CA ASN A 567 19.48 2.61 36.09
C ASN A 567 19.32 3.59 37.27
N HIS A 568 19.07 4.87 37.00
CA HIS A 568 18.79 5.88 38.04
C HIS A 568 17.50 5.62 38.84
N LEU A 569 16.62 4.72 38.38
CA LEU A 569 15.49 4.22 39.16
C LEU A 569 15.86 3.00 40.04
N GLN A 570 17.08 2.47 39.99
CA GLN A 570 17.53 1.43 40.92
C GLN A 570 18.12 2.07 42.19
N ASP A 571 18.75 3.24 42.09
CA ASP A 571 19.33 3.97 43.23
C ASP A 571 18.29 4.37 44.29
N TYR A 572 17.04 4.65 43.89
CA TYR A 572 15.93 4.90 44.82
C TYR A 572 15.47 3.65 45.60
N SER A 573 15.80 2.45 45.13
CA SER A 573 15.56 1.19 45.86
C SER A 573 16.78 0.67 46.63
N LEU A 574 18.00 1.12 46.29
CA LEU A 574 19.26 0.60 46.83
C LEU A 574 20.02 1.56 47.75
N LYS A 575 19.44 2.71 48.10
CA LYS A 575 19.84 3.49 49.29
C LYS A 575 19.04 3.06 50.53
N VAL A 576 19.25 1.81 50.95
CA VAL A 576 19.07 1.28 52.31
C VAL A 576 20.20 0.28 52.53
#